data_AF-A0A218PZM3-F1
#
_entry.id   AF-A0A218PZM3-F1
#
_cell.length_a   1.000
_cell.length_b   1.000
_cell.length_c   1.000
_cell.angle_alpha   90.00
_cell.angle_beta   90.00
_cell.angle_gamma   90.00
#
_symmetry.space_group_name_H-M   'P 1'
#
loop_
_entity.id
_entity.type
_entity.pdbx_description
1 polymer ?
#
loop_
_entity_poly.entity_id
_entity_poly.type
_entity_poly.pdbx_seq_one_letter_code
_entity_poly.pdbx_strand_id
1 'polypeptide(L)'
;MYKCLEVLWDLSSFMVFIDFVKNFFIIVGGAIALASYRSQNRQRGIDNSLNSLKMFEKTIQDKDIEIWKTVYSNTYEGMGADLYHFVVFSEEDKTNQIPLSHLFISEGKGLYIPESKFNFNEDISDLELGSIRRIAEQLNLIGYEVLYGNVEVRIIYYELGQIMEIIFKWINEIQDKETKESVQFMFPYFMKMCRKYNRTMNSLPSKSYVNFC
;
A
#
# COMPACT_ATOMS: atom_id res chain seq x y z
N MET A 1 10.60 -55.19 -56.87
CA MET A 1 10.75 -53.71 -56.89
C MET A 1 9.59 -53.00 -56.19
N TYR A 2 8.32 -53.36 -56.45
CA TYR A 2 7.15 -52.75 -55.79
C TYR A 2 7.09 -52.90 -54.26
N LYS A 3 7.43 -54.06 -53.68
CA LYS A 3 7.44 -54.27 -52.21
C LYS A 3 8.42 -53.37 -51.44
N CYS A 4 9.55 -52.98 -52.03
CA CYS A 4 10.49 -52.06 -51.36
C CYS A 4 9.97 -50.62 -51.34
N LEU A 5 9.24 -50.21 -52.38
CA LEU A 5 8.64 -48.87 -52.47
C LEU A 5 7.51 -48.69 -51.44
N GLU A 6 6.72 -49.74 -51.21
CA GLU A 6 5.64 -49.74 -50.21
C GLU A 6 6.18 -49.64 -48.78
N VAL A 7 7.24 -50.38 -48.46
CA VAL A 7 7.93 -50.31 -47.15
C VAL A 7 8.60 -48.95 -46.92
N LEU A 8 9.20 -48.34 -47.95
CA LEU A 8 9.78 -47.00 -47.86
C LEU A 8 8.73 -45.91 -47.63
N TRP A 9 7.54 -46.07 -48.21
CA TRP A 9 6.42 -45.13 -48.04
C TRP A 9 5.80 -45.22 -46.64
N ASP A 10 5.70 -46.43 -46.09
CA ASP A 10 5.25 -46.68 -44.72
C ASP A 10 6.24 -46.13 -43.67
N LEU A 11 7.55 -46.31 -43.89
CA LEU A 11 8.61 -45.70 -43.08
C LEU A 11 8.58 -44.17 -43.11
N SER A 12 8.36 -43.56 -44.28
CA SER A 12 8.25 -42.11 -44.39
C SER A 12 7.00 -41.56 -43.67
N SER A 13 5.87 -42.26 -43.77
CA SER A 13 4.62 -41.87 -43.11
C SER A 13 4.74 -41.98 -41.59
N PHE A 14 5.40 -43.04 -41.11
CA PHE A 14 5.72 -43.21 -39.69
C PHE A 14 6.62 -42.08 -39.16
N MET A 15 7.65 -41.68 -39.91
CA MET A 15 8.52 -40.56 -39.52
C MET A 15 7.75 -39.24 -39.41
N VAL A 16 6.87 -38.93 -40.37
CA VAL A 16 6.01 -37.73 -40.33
C VAL A 16 5.07 -37.76 -39.11
N PHE A 17 4.51 -38.91 -38.79
CA PHE A 17 3.67 -39.08 -37.60
C PHE A 17 4.46 -38.83 -36.30
N ILE A 18 5.68 -39.37 -36.18
CA ILE A 18 6.54 -39.14 -35.02
C ILE A 18 6.88 -37.66 -34.85
N ASP A 19 7.19 -36.95 -35.93
CA ASP A 19 7.49 -35.52 -35.86
C ASP A 19 6.26 -34.67 -35.55
N PHE A 20 5.09 -35.05 -36.05
CA PHE A 20 3.82 -34.46 -35.65
C PHE A 20 3.58 -34.62 -34.14
N VAL A 21 3.76 -35.82 -33.60
CA VAL A 21 3.60 -36.11 -32.17
C VAL A 21 4.60 -35.31 -31.33
N LYS A 22 5.87 -35.22 -31.74
CA LYS A 22 6.87 -34.37 -31.06
C LYS A 22 6.46 -32.90 -31.04
N ASN A 23 6.05 -32.36 -32.18
CA ASN A 23 5.61 -30.96 -32.28
C ASN A 23 4.38 -30.70 -31.42
N PHE A 24 3.43 -31.64 -31.37
CA PHE A 24 2.28 -31.57 -30.47
C PHE A 24 2.71 -31.49 -29.00
N PHE A 25 3.62 -32.37 -28.55
CA PHE A 25 4.13 -32.33 -27.19
C PHE A 25 4.91 -31.06 -26.86
N ILE A 26 5.65 -30.50 -27.82
CA ILE A 26 6.35 -29.21 -27.65
C ILE A 26 5.34 -28.08 -27.44
N ILE A 27 4.27 -28.02 -28.24
CA ILE A 27 3.23 -26.99 -28.12
C ILE A 27 2.50 -27.12 -26.78
N VAL A 28 2.08 -28.33 -26.40
CA VAL A 28 1.39 -28.59 -25.13
C VAL A 28 2.31 -28.29 -23.94
N GLY A 29 3.56 -28.74 -23.99
CA GLY A 29 4.56 -28.47 -22.96
C GLY A 29 4.85 -26.97 -22.80
N GLY A 30 4.95 -26.24 -23.92
CA GLY A 30 5.11 -24.79 -23.92
C GLY A 30 3.91 -24.05 -23.30
N ALA A 31 2.69 -24.48 -23.62
CA ALA A 31 1.48 -23.91 -23.03
C ALA A 31 1.41 -24.15 -21.51
N ILE A 32 1.74 -25.36 -21.05
CA ILE A 32 1.79 -25.70 -19.62
C ILE A 32 2.88 -24.87 -18.90
N ALA A 33 4.06 -24.74 -19.50
CA ALA A 33 5.15 -23.94 -18.93
C ALA A 33 4.76 -22.46 -18.77
N LEU A 34 4.11 -21.88 -19.78
CA LEU A 34 3.60 -20.51 -19.71
C LEU A 34 2.52 -20.34 -18.63
N ALA A 35 1.59 -21.29 -18.53
CA ALA A 35 0.57 -21.27 -17.48
C ALA A 35 1.19 -21.38 -16.07
N SER A 36 2.14 -22.29 -15.90
CA SER A 36 2.89 -22.47 -14.65
C SER A 36 3.67 -21.22 -14.27
N TYR A 37 4.37 -20.60 -15.23
CA TYR A 37 5.09 -19.35 -15.01
C TYR A 37 4.17 -18.22 -14.52
N ARG A 38 3.01 -18.04 -15.15
CA ARG A 38 2.01 -17.04 -14.71
C ARG A 38 1.50 -17.32 -13.30
N SER A 39 1.22 -18.59 -12.99
CA SER A 39 0.79 -19.00 -11.65
C SER A 39 1.87 -18.72 -10.59
N GLN A 40 3.13 -19.06 -10.88
CA GLN A 40 4.26 -18.80 -9.99
C GLN A 40 4.47 -17.30 -9.77
N ASN A 41 4.36 -16.48 -10.83
CA ASN A 41 4.51 -15.04 -10.69
C ASN A 41 3.40 -14.43 -9.82
N ARG A 42 2.16 -14.90 -9.98
CA ARG A 42 1.05 -14.49 -9.13
C ARG A 42 1.27 -14.90 -7.66
N GLN A 43 1.75 -16.11 -7.42
CA GLN A 43 2.06 -16.58 -6.06
C GLN A 43 3.13 -15.70 -5.40
N ARG A 44 4.20 -15.38 -6.13
CA ARG A 44 5.25 -14.46 -5.65
C ARG A 44 4.69 -13.08 -5.30
N GLY A 45 3.80 -12.55 -6.14
CA GLY A 45 3.12 -11.28 -5.85
C GLY A 45 2.33 -11.34 -4.54
N ILE A 46 1.61 -12.43 -4.28
CA ILE A 46 0.87 -12.66 -3.03
C ILE A 46 1.84 -12.75 -1.84
N ASP A 47 2.86 -13.59 -1.92
CA ASP A 47 3.82 -13.80 -0.84
C ASP A 47 4.59 -12.51 -0.51
N ASN A 48 4.99 -11.76 -1.53
CA ASN A 48 5.61 -10.44 -1.37
C ASN A 48 4.66 -9.45 -0.69
N SER A 49 3.37 -9.46 -1.05
CA SER A 49 2.38 -8.59 -0.42
C SER A 49 2.24 -8.87 1.07
N LEU A 50 2.13 -10.15 1.44
CA LEU A 50 2.06 -10.57 2.84
C LEU A 50 3.34 -10.23 3.61
N ASN A 51 4.50 -10.36 2.97
CA ASN A 51 5.78 -9.97 3.57
C ASN A 51 5.89 -8.44 3.74
N SER A 52 5.44 -7.65 2.77
CA SER A 52 5.38 -6.19 2.88
C SER A 52 4.47 -5.76 4.03
N LEU A 53 3.33 -6.41 4.21
CA LEU A 53 2.43 -6.15 5.35
C LEU A 53 3.08 -6.52 6.69
N LYS A 54 3.74 -7.68 6.77
CA LYS A 54 4.49 -8.08 7.98
C LYS A 54 5.62 -7.10 8.31
N MET A 55 6.33 -6.61 7.29
CA MET A 55 7.38 -5.62 7.50
C MET A 55 6.79 -4.28 7.94
N PHE A 56 5.67 -3.86 7.34
CA PHE A 56 4.93 -2.68 7.79
C PHE A 56 4.58 -2.77 9.27
N GLU A 57 3.93 -3.86 9.70
CA GLU A 57 3.57 -4.10 11.10
C GLU A 57 4.78 -4.15 12.04
N LYS A 58 5.92 -4.66 11.57
CA LYS A 58 7.15 -4.74 12.37
C LYS A 58 7.90 -3.40 12.49
N THR A 59 7.78 -2.54 11.48
CA THR A 59 8.55 -1.29 11.41
C THR A 59 7.84 -0.10 12.03
N ILE A 60 6.50 -0.09 11.99
CA ILE A 60 5.74 0.89 12.79
C ILE A 60 5.86 0.54 14.27
N GLN A 61 5.87 1.55 15.14
CA GLN A 61 5.85 1.32 16.58
C GLN A 61 4.46 0.81 17.00
N ASP A 62 4.40 0.06 18.11
CA ASP A 62 3.14 -0.52 18.63
C ASP A 62 2.02 0.53 18.81
N LYS A 63 2.39 1.78 19.12
CA LYS A 63 1.45 2.90 19.32
C LYS A 63 1.11 3.68 18.05
N ASP A 64 1.80 3.49 16.92
CA ASP A 64 1.64 4.35 15.72
C ASP A 64 0.23 4.31 15.15
N ILE A 65 -0.40 3.13 15.15
CA ILE A 65 -1.77 2.96 14.67
C ILE A 65 -2.77 3.62 15.63
N GLU A 66 -2.57 3.52 16.95
CA GLU A 66 -3.44 4.15 17.93
C GLU A 66 -3.34 5.69 17.88
N ILE A 67 -2.12 6.21 17.67
CA ILE A 67 -1.88 7.63 17.41
C ILE A 67 -2.62 8.06 16.13
N TRP A 68 -2.52 7.29 15.04
CA TRP A 68 -3.23 7.58 13.82
C TRP A 68 -4.76 7.61 14.02
N LYS A 69 -5.34 6.65 14.76
CA LYS A 69 -6.78 6.65 15.08
C LYS A 69 -7.20 7.87 15.89
N THR A 70 -6.37 8.27 16.84
CA THR A 70 -6.60 9.45 17.69
C THR A 70 -6.58 10.72 16.87
N VAL A 71 -5.54 10.92 16.06
CA VAL A 71 -5.44 12.07 15.15
C VAL A 71 -6.63 12.10 14.20
N TYR A 72 -7.00 10.94 13.62
CA TYR A 72 -8.15 10.86 12.72
C TYR A 72 -9.46 11.24 13.41
N SER A 73 -9.70 10.78 14.64
CA SER A 73 -10.86 11.19 15.44
C SER A 73 -10.88 12.69 15.72
N ASN A 74 -9.71 13.28 15.96
CA ASN A 74 -9.58 14.71 16.24
C ASN A 74 -9.63 15.60 15.00
N THR A 75 -9.72 15.03 13.79
CA THR A 75 -10.01 15.77 12.55
C THR A 75 -11.50 15.92 12.26
N TYR A 76 -12.37 15.30 13.07
CA TYR A 76 -13.81 15.34 12.85
C TYR A 76 -14.40 16.68 13.26
N GLU A 77 -15.30 17.25 12.44
CA GLU A 77 -15.97 18.54 12.70
C GLU A 77 -16.73 18.53 14.04
N GLY A 78 -17.28 17.39 14.44
CA GLY A 78 -17.95 17.22 15.74
C GLY A 78 -17.05 17.42 16.95
N MET A 79 -15.72 17.39 16.75
CA MET A 79 -14.72 17.73 17.78
C MET A 79 -14.33 19.21 17.75
N GLY A 80 -14.93 20.02 16.86
CA GLY A 80 -14.61 21.43 16.69
C GLY A 80 -13.33 21.69 15.89
N ALA A 81 -12.89 20.73 15.08
CA ALA A 81 -11.74 20.91 14.20
C ALA A 81 -12.07 21.82 13.02
N ASP A 82 -11.29 22.87 12.79
CA ASP A 82 -11.36 23.63 11.53
C ASP A 82 -10.86 22.75 10.38
N LEU A 83 -11.30 23.10 9.17
CA LEU A 83 -10.82 22.48 7.95
C LEU A 83 -9.28 22.40 7.95
N TYR A 84 -8.78 21.20 7.69
CA TYR A 84 -7.34 20.88 7.58
C TYR A 84 -6.54 20.98 8.87
N HIS A 85 -7.24 21.00 10.01
CA HIS A 85 -6.64 20.96 11.33
C HIS A 85 -7.12 19.72 12.09
N PHE A 86 -6.42 19.40 13.18
CA PHE A 86 -6.90 18.48 14.20
C PHE A 86 -6.85 19.15 15.57
N VAL A 87 -7.79 18.76 16.43
CA VAL A 87 -7.91 19.34 17.77
C VAL A 87 -7.01 18.64 18.77
N VAL A 88 -6.45 19.45 19.66
CA VAL A 88 -5.56 19.11 20.75
C VAL A 88 -6.12 19.74 22.02
N PHE A 89 -6.43 18.94 23.02
CA PHE A 89 -7.08 19.39 24.27
C PHE A 89 -6.05 19.60 25.36
N SER A 90 -5.83 20.83 25.86
CA SER A 90 -4.90 21.12 26.97
C SER A 90 -5.46 20.83 28.36
N GLU A 91 -4.58 20.60 29.34
CA GLU A 91 -4.92 20.47 30.77
C GLU A 91 -5.86 21.58 31.31
N GLU A 92 -5.84 22.77 30.70
CA GLU A 92 -6.70 23.90 31.05
C GLU A 92 -8.00 24.01 30.23
N ASP A 93 -8.49 22.93 29.60
CA ASP A 93 -9.67 22.92 28.69
C ASP A 93 -9.54 23.88 27.48
N LYS A 94 -8.32 24.31 27.15
CA LYS A 94 -8.05 25.11 25.95
C LYS A 94 -7.83 24.17 24.76
N THR A 95 -8.70 24.28 23.77
CA THR A 95 -8.53 23.62 22.48
C THR A 95 -7.50 24.36 21.64
N ASN A 96 -6.42 23.68 21.29
CA ASN A 96 -5.49 24.14 20.26
C ASN A 96 -5.81 23.40 18.96
N GLN A 97 -5.72 24.10 17.85
CA GLN A 97 -5.87 23.52 16.52
C GLN A 97 -4.52 23.45 15.84
N ILE A 98 -4.16 22.27 15.32
CA ILE A 98 -2.86 22.04 14.70
C ILE A 98 -3.07 21.70 13.22
N PRO A 99 -2.40 22.41 12.30
CA PRO A 99 -2.44 22.08 10.88
C PRO A 99 -1.99 20.65 10.60
N LEU A 100 -2.70 19.94 9.71
CA LEU A 100 -2.37 18.57 9.29
C LEU A 100 -0.97 18.45 8.68
N SER A 101 -0.43 19.53 8.09
CA SER A 101 0.93 19.55 7.55
C SER A 101 2.00 19.21 8.59
N HIS A 102 1.75 19.50 9.87
CA HIS A 102 2.70 19.22 10.94
C HIS A 102 2.90 17.71 11.19
N LEU A 103 1.98 16.86 10.74
CA LEU A 103 2.09 15.39 10.82
C LEU A 103 3.20 14.81 9.93
N PHE A 104 3.74 15.60 8.99
CA PHE A 104 4.67 15.15 7.97
C PHE A 104 6.06 15.79 8.07
N ILE A 105 6.36 16.53 9.14
CA ILE A 105 7.64 17.23 9.29
C ILE A 105 8.79 16.23 9.49
N SER A 106 9.97 16.56 8.93
CA SER A 106 11.20 15.78 9.10
C SER A 106 11.69 15.76 10.55
N GLU A 107 12.25 14.63 10.96
CA GLU A 107 12.86 14.38 12.28
C GLU A 107 13.94 15.43 12.55
N GLY A 108 13.98 15.94 13.78
CA GLY A 108 14.90 17.00 14.20
C GLY A 108 14.39 18.44 14.01
N LYS A 109 13.25 18.66 13.33
CA LYS A 109 12.51 19.94 13.35
C LYS A 109 11.27 19.89 14.25
N GLY A 110 11.23 18.89 15.15
CA GLY A 110 10.06 18.47 15.90
C GLY A 110 9.27 19.63 16.50
N LEU A 111 7.97 19.67 16.19
CA LEU A 111 7.02 20.40 17.00
C LEU A 111 6.93 19.65 18.32
N TYR A 112 7.72 20.08 19.30
CA TYR A 112 7.55 19.65 20.68
C TYR A 112 6.27 20.31 21.18
N ILE A 113 5.17 19.55 21.19
CA ILE A 113 3.98 20.01 21.91
C ILE A 113 4.20 19.61 23.37
N PRO A 114 4.34 20.56 24.30
CA PRO A 114 4.59 20.24 25.70
C PRO A 114 3.47 19.39 26.27
N GLU A 115 3.82 18.36 27.05
CA GLU A 115 2.91 17.45 27.76
C GLU A 115 1.77 18.19 28.49
N SER A 116 2.06 19.36 29.07
CA SER A 116 1.09 20.20 29.79
C SER A 116 -0.01 20.83 28.92
N LYS A 117 0.10 20.74 27.59
CA LYS A 117 -0.92 21.20 26.65
C LYS A 117 -1.82 20.08 26.15
N PHE A 118 -1.82 18.95 26.83
CA PHE A 118 -2.65 17.82 26.52
C PHE A 118 -3.26 17.15 27.77
N ASN A 119 -4.57 17.32 28.00
CA ASN A 119 -5.32 16.56 29.00
C ASN A 119 -5.64 15.18 28.41
N PHE A 120 -4.66 14.29 28.44
CA PHE A 120 -4.86 12.90 28.09
C PHE A 120 -4.86 12.05 29.35
N ASN A 121 -5.69 11.00 29.35
CA ASN A 121 -5.43 9.85 30.22
C ASN A 121 -3.98 9.39 29.96
N GLU A 122 -3.28 8.96 31.01
CA GLU A 122 -1.83 8.66 31.10
C GLU A 122 -1.18 7.84 29.93
N ASP A 123 -1.95 7.32 28.98
CA ASP A 123 -1.47 6.49 27.87
C ASP A 123 -0.98 7.27 26.62
N ILE A 124 -1.30 8.57 26.48
CA ILE A 124 -1.02 9.39 25.26
C ILE A 124 -0.21 10.67 25.60
N SER A 125 0.67 10.63 26.61
CA SER A 125 1.63 11.73 26.88
C SER A 125 2.71 11.85 25.79
N ASP A 126 2.90 10.80 24.99
CA ASP A 126 3.95 10.68 23.97
C ASP A 126 3.36 10.74 22.55
N LEU A 127 2.61 11.80 22.19
CA LEU A 127 2.17 11.97 20.80
C LEU A 127 3.39 12.31 19.93
N GLU A 128 4.16 11.30 19.56
CA GLU A 128 5.18 11.41 18.53
C GLU A 128 4.47 11.75 17.21
N LEU A 129 4.42 13.03 16.85
CA LEU A 129 3.90 13.47 15.54
C LEU A 129 4.64 12.80 14.36
N GLY A 130 5.78 12.16 14.62
CA GLY A 130 6.49 11.28 13.69
C GLY A 130 5.76 9.98 13.33
N SER A 131 4.75 9.52 14.09
CA SER A 131 4.00 8.29 13.80
C SER A 131 3.34 8.30 12.42
N ILE A 132 2.64 9.39 12.08
CA ILE A 132 1.97 9.52 10.77
C ILE A 132 3.00 9.54 9.65
N ARG A 133 4.12 10.23 9.86
CA ARG A 133 5.23 10.24 8.93
C ARG A 133 5.83 8.84 8.74
N ARG A 134 6.11 8.10 9.81
CA ARG A 134 6.64 6.72 9.73
C ARG A 134 5.70 5.81 8.96
N ILE A 135 4.39 5.90 9.23
CA ILE A 135 3.38 5.17 8.45
C ILE A 135 3.47 5.57 6.97
N ALA A 136 3.51 6.86 6.65
CA ALA A 136 3.61 7.34 5.27
C ALA A 136 4.92 6.90 4.57
N GLU A 137 6.03 6.82 5.30
CA GLU A 137 7.30 6.28 4.79
C GLU A 137 7.19 4.80 4.44
N GLN A 138 6.57 3.99 5.30
CA GLN A 138 6.33 2.58 5.00
C GLN A 138 5.36 2.41 3.82
N LEU A 139 4.30 3.22 3.75
CA LEU A 139 3.39 3.24 2.60
C LEU A 139 4.10 3.67 1.31
N ASN A 140 5.14 4.51 1.38
CA ASN A 140 5.95 4.90 0.25
C ASN A 140 6.82 3.74 -0.25
N LEU A 141 7.40 2.94 0.65
CA LEU A 141 8.12 1.71 0.28
C LEU A 141 7.19 0.69 -0.36
N ILE A 142 6.00 0.46 0.22
CA ILE A 142 4.97 -0.40 -0.39
C ILE A 142 4.54 0.14 -1.75
N GLY A 143 4.37 1.47 -1.86
CA GLY A 143 4.01 2.14 -3.10
C GLY A 143 5.01 1.88 -4.21
N TYR A 144 6.31 1.83 -3.89
CA TYR A 144 7.35 1.44 -4.84
C TYR A 144 7.08 0.00 -5.33
N GLU A 145 7.00 -0.98 -4.44
CA GLU A 145 6.81 -2.40 -4.80
C GLU A 145 5.53 -2.65 -5.63
N VAL A 146 4.43 -1.96 -5.30
CA VAL A 146 3.17 -2.04 -6.05
C VAL A 146 3.30 -1.43 -7.45
N LEU A 147 4.01 -0.31 -7.60
CA LEU A 147 4.18 0.34 -8.90
C LEU A 147 5.01 -0.50 -9.88
N TYR A 148 5.98 -1.26 -9.37
CA TYR A 148 6.82 -2.18 -10.14
C TYR A 148 6.21 -3.58 -10.32
N GLY A 149 5.02 -3.83 -9.75
CA GLY A 149 4.29 -5.09 -9.93
C GLY A 149 4.86 -6.26 -9.12
N ASN A 150 5.66 -5.97 -8.09
CA ASN A 150 6.21 -6.98 -7.18
C ASN A 150 5.19 -7.39 -6.11
N VAL A 151 4.18 -6.55 -5.87
CA VAL A 151 3.16 -6.69 -4.83
C VAL A 151 1.77 -6.48 -5.43
N GLU A 152 0.80 -7.27 -4.95
CA GLU A 152 -0.60 -7.21 -5.33
C GLU A 152 -1.32 -6.11 -4.54
N VAL A 153 -1.62 -5.00 -5.22
CA VAL A 153 -2.30 -3.83 -4.63
C VAL A 153 -3.59 -4.18 -3.89
N ARG A 154 -4.31 -5.21 -4.33
CA ARG A 154 -5.57 -5.66 -3.71
C ARG A 154 -5.37 -6.14 -2.27
N ILE A 155 -4.28 -6.84 -2.01
CA ILE A 155 -3.97 -7.39 -0.70
C ILE A 155 -3.54 -6.25 0.23
N ILE A 156 -2.67 -5.37 -0.26
CA ILE A 156 -2.24 -4.17 0.48
C ILE A 156 -3.43 -3.30 0.85
N TYR A 157 -4.29 -2.99 -0.13
CA TYR A 157 -5.43 -2.12 0.08
C TYR A 157 -6.50 -2.76 0.98
N TYR A 158 -6.66 -4.08 0.94
CA TYR A 158 -7.55 -4.77 1.88
C TYR A 158 -7.14 -4.52 3.34
N GLU A 159 -5.85 -4.65 3.69
CA GLU A 159 -5.39 -4.42 5.06
C GLU A 159 -5.23 -2.94 5.40
N LEU A 160 -4.66 -2.12 4.50
CA LEU A 160 -4.23 -0.74 4.82
C LEU A 160 -5.09 0.36 4.17
N GLY A 161 -6.17 0.00 3.47
CA GLY A 161 -6.92 0.91 2.61
C GLY A 161 -7.41 2.18 3.32
N GLN A 162 -8.02 2.06 4.50
CA GLN A 162 -8.49 3.24 5.25
C GLN A 162 -7.31 4.16 5.63
N ILE A 163 -6.21 3.60 6.12
CA ILE A 163 -5.01 4.38 6.49
C ILE A 163 -4.46 5.10 5.26
N MET A 164 -4.31 4.39 4.14
CA MET A 164 -3.82 4.94 2.88
C MET A 164 -4.69 6.10 2.39
N GLU A 165 -6.00 5.94 2.39
CA GLU A 165 -6.93 6.97 1.93
C GLU A 165 -6.88 8.21 2.78
N ILE A 166 -6.89 8.05 4.11
CA ILE A 166 -6.85 9.17 5.05
C ILE A 166 -5.54 9.92 4.95
N ILE A 167 -4.39 9.23 4.92
CA ILE A 167 -3.09 9.88 4.75
C ILE A 167 -3.00 10.58 3.38
N PHE A 168 -3.45 9.92 2.31
CA PHE A 168 -3.48 10.52 0.98
C PHE A 168 -4.37 11.77 0.94
N LYS A 169 -5.53 11.74 1.60
CA LYS A 169 -6.44 12.88 1.77
C LYS A 169 -5.72 14.00 2.52
N TRP A 170 -5.17 13.75 3.70
CA TRP A 170 -4.45 14.75 4.51
C TRP A 170 -3.34 15.44 3.72
N ILE A 171 -2.51 14.70 2.98
CA ILE A 171 -1.45 15.30 2.15
C ILE A 171 -2.03 16.19 1.04
N ASN A 172 -3.15 15.80 0.42
CA ASN A 172 -3.77 16.61 -0.63
C ASN A 172 -4.52 17.82 -0.09
N GLU A 173 -4.89 17.81 1.17
CA GLU A 173 -5.64 18.86 1.87
C GLU A 173 -4.76 19.92 2.53
N ILE A 174 -3.43 19.75 2.52
CA ILE A 174 -2.49 20.80 2.94
C ILE A 174 -2.72 22.06 2.09
N GLN A 175 -3.05 23.18 2.75
CA GLN A 175 -3.36 24.46 2.10
C GLN A 175 -2.12 25.12 1.49
N ASP A 176 -1.01 25.16 2.25
CA ASP A 176 0.22 25.77 1.78
C ASP A 176 0.84 24.97 0.65
N LYS A 177 0.98 25.61 -0.52
CA LYS A 177 1.42 24.94 -1.74
C LYS A 177 2.84 24.42 -1.64
N GLU A 178 3.76 25.20 -1.06
CA GLU A 178 5.16 24.82 -0.91
C GLU A 178 5.31 23.62 0.02
N THR A 179 4.65 23.65 1.17
CA THR A 179 4.62 22.53 2.12
C THR A 179 3.98 21.30 1.50
N LYS A 180 2.86 21.46 0.79
CA LYS A 180 2.21 20.35 0.08
C LYS A 180 3.14 19.71 -0.94
N GLU A 181 3.80 20.50 -1.79
CA GLU A 181 4.75 19.99 -2.78
C GLU A 181 5.94 19.29 -2.11
N SER A 182 6.47 19.85 -1.02
CA SER A 182 7.53 19.24 -0.22
C SER A 182 7.11 17.89 0.36
N VAL A 183 5.92 17.80 0.96
CA VAL A 183 5.39 16.54 1.53
C VAL A 183 5.14 15.51 0.44
N GLN A 184 4.60 15.91 -0.71
CA GLN A 184 4.43 15.00 -1.85
C GLN A 184 5.76 14.52 -2.42
N PHE A 185 6.81 15.34 -2.36
CA PHE A 185 8.16 14.98 -2.77
C PHE A 185 8.83 14.00 -1.80
N MET A 186 8.47 14.02 -0.50
CA MET A 186 8.93 13.03 0.48
C MET A 186 8.33 11.64 0.24
N PHE A 187 7.09 11.57 -0.26
CA PHE A 187 6.36 10.30 -0.46
C PHE A 187 5.95 10.06 -1.93
N PRO A 188 6.88 10.10 -2.90
CA PRO A 188 6.54 10.17 -4.32
C PRO A 188 5.87 8.90 -4.83
N TYR A 189 6.31 7.73 -4.35
CA TYR A 189 5.78 6.44 -4.78
C TYR A 189 4.41 6.17 -4.17
N PHE A 190 4.20 6.51 -2.90
CA PHE A 190 2.89 6.44 -2.27
C PHE A 190 1.86 7.31 -3.01
N MET A 191 2.20 8.58 -3.27
CA MET A 191 1.32 9.51 -3.98
C MET A 191 1.02 9.02 -5.40
N LYS A 192 2.04 8.53 -6.12
CA LYS A 192 1.89 7.98 -7.47
C LYS A 192 1.05 6.71 -7.49
N MET A 193 1.23 5.81 -6.53
CA MET A 193 0.43 4.59 -6.38
C MET A 193 -1.04 4.93 -6.17
N CYS A 194 -1.36 5.79 -5.19
CA CYS A 194 -2.74 6.17 -4.90
C CYS A 194 -3.41 6.81 -6.12
N ARG A 195 -2.72 7.71 -6.83
CA ARG A 195 -3.24 8.31 -8.08
C ARG A 195 -3.46 7.29 -9.19
N LYS A 196 -2.52 6.36 -9.40
CA LYS A 196 -2.59 5.34 -10.44
C LYS A 196 -3.74 4.35 -10.21
N TYR A 197 -3.96 3.95 -8.96
CA TYR A 197 -4.91 2.90 -8.60
C TYR A 197 -6.20 3.42 -7.94
N ASN A 198 -6.41 4.74 -7.82
CA ASN A 198 -7.57 5.35 -7.18
C ASN A 198 -8.92 4.68 -7.56
N ARG A 199 -9.17 4.51 -8.87
CA ARG A 199 -10.41 3.88 -9.35
C ARG A 199 -10.56 2.43 -8.91
N THR A 200 -9.46 1.67 -8.93
CA THR A 200 -9.45 0.27 -8.53
C THR A 200 -9.63 0.16 -7.02
N MET A 201 -8.91 0.98 -6.25
CA MET A 201 -8.97 1.05 -4.79
C MET A 201 -10.39 1.34 -4.31
N ASN A 202 -11.07 2.36 -4.85
CA ASN A 202 -12.44 2.71 -4.46
C ASN A 202 -13.49 1.61 -4.72
N SER A 203 -13.16 0.58 -5.50
CA SER A 203 -14.04 -0.56 -5.77
C SER A 203 -13.73 -1.79 -4.90
N LEU A 204 -12.64 -1.76 -4.14
CA LEU A 204 -12.19 -2.86 -3.31
C LEU A 204 -12.67 -2.67 -1.87
N PRO A 205 -12.93 -3.77 -1.14
CA PRO A 205 -13.14 -3.69 0.30
C PRO A 205 -11.82 -3.36 1.00
N SER A 206 -11.90 -2.61 2.10
CA SER A 206 -10.80 -2.34 3.00
C SER A 206 -11.21 -2.60 4.46
N LYS A 207 -10.24 -2.95 5.28
CA LYS A 207 -10.40 -3.10 6.72
C LYS A 207 -10.62 -1.73 7.35
N SER A 208 -11.65 -1.63 8.17
CA SER A 208 -11.93 -0.44 8.95
C SER A 208 -11.22 -0.52 10.31
N TYR A 209 -10.41 0.49 10.60
CA TYR A 209 -9.74 0.73 11.86
C TYR A 209 -10.53 1.68 12.77
N VAL A 210 -11.27 2.61 12.18
CA VAL A 210 -12.18 3.52 12.88
C VAL A 210 -13.51 3.54 12.14
N ASN A 211 -14.59 3.25 12.87
CA ASN A 211 -15.95 3.36 12.35
C ASN A 211 -16.56 4.66 12.88
N PHE A 212 -16.73 5.65 12.02
CA PHE A 212 -17.63 6.76 12.33
C PHE A 212 -19.04 6.37 11.88
N CYS A 213 -19.96 6.31 12.84
CA CYS A 213 -21.40 6.22 12.58
C CYS A 213 -21.94 7.62 12.31
#